data_AF-T0RJF0-F1
#
_entry.id   AF-T0RJF0-F1
#
_cell.length_a   1.000
_cell.length_b   1.000
_cell.length_c   1.000
_cell.angle_alpha   90.00
_cell.angle_beta   90.00
_cell.angle_gamma   90.00
#
_symmetry.space_group_name_H-M   'P 1'
#
loop_
_entity.id
_entity.type
_entity.pdbx_description
1 polymer ?
#
loop_
_entity_poly.entity_id
_entity_poly.type
_entity_poly.pdbx_seq_one_letter_code
_entity_poly.pdbx_strand_id
1 'polypeptide(L)'
;MAKKKKQEEILSYRILAFSIDFLLSFLVMGILFTLPSFMNFFESVYEIFPSSASFIVVSYCLYLVMRFYFALFFATTPGHLFSGLSIIGKGRFSKRIRLCVRFLLSPIFLLLGPSDIISRGHGGIGDILFDIRYRVGKVPRAISLVLILGLLGMVPGSIAFWNLAIFDKVQVEYKEFGPQKLSNKSHFNLYETIQSNVLHFSTFSSLGDGLFTLLPSLKLEKSGKYIRFSPEVNIYNNKKKIFSEFSIFKSDIDFVPLFKKAFQLDRFLQIRYAKLYEALEGGKEQLSENEKAQFKEIILNSMGVNLNKIYKDFRHYGPYPYGHFLIRKNLLEILDIGDEIKFDHVRYGDGDFIRVSKISELTKMEHSYYLPLLSLKTPLFELRWPLNDESKSLFESSVLAQARWQFDSSKKIPFPRSSKEMNPLFIVDYFKDKDLGHEQRLHFEDYVYGYYFNLARNSVLVGDHTLRNRLYSILERLKEIVHLQNQENPIYSDKFENRLTNLMKALAKEERKYFNI
;
A
#
# COMPACT_ATOMS: atom_id res chain seq x y z
N MET A 1 43.22 29.54 -40.02
CA MET A 1 42.09 28.59 -40.12
C MET A 1 42.25 27.33 -39.25
N ALA A 2 43.40 26.64 -39.26
CA ALA A 2 43.62 25.40 -38.49
C ALA A 2 43.54 25.54 -36.95
N LYS A 3 44.03 26.64 -36.35
CA LYS A 3 43.93 26.90 -34.90
C LYS A 3 42.47 27.04 -34.43
N LYS A 4 41.64 27.76 -35.20
CA LYS A 4 40.21 27.96 -34.91
C LYS A 4 39.43 26.64 -34.94
N LYS A 5 39.66 25.82 -35.98
CA LYS A 5 39.05 24.48 -36.11
C LYS A 5 39.40 23.55 -34.95
N LYS A 6 40.66 23.59 -34.47
CA LYS A 6 41.11 22.82 -33.30
C LYS A 6 40.49 23.30 -31.98
N GLN A 7 40.26 24.61 -31.84
CA GLN A 7 39.61 25.19 -30.66
C GLN A 7 38.12 24.86 -30.61
N GLU A 8 37.41 24.93 -31.75
CA GLU A 8 36.01 24.51 -31.87
C GLU A 8 35.83 23.02 -31.58
N GLU A 9 36.78 22.20 -32.04
CA GLU A 9 36.83 20.78 -31.72
C GLU A 9 36.97 20.53 -30.21
N ILE A 10 37.94 21.15 -29.54
CA ILE A 10 38.11 20.99 -28.08
C ILE A 10 36.86 21.45 -27.33
N LEU A 11 36.23 22.56 -27.73
CA LEU A 11 35.01 23.06 -27.11
C LEU A 11 33.87 22.03 -27.20
N SER A 12 33.68 21.40 -28.36
CA SER A 12 32.64 20.38 -28.54
C SER A 12 32.81 19.19 -27.59
N TYR A 13 34.04 18.70 -27.43
CA TYR A 13 34.34 17.62 -26.49
C TYR A 13 34.19 18.05 -25.03
N ARG A 14 34.43 19.32 -24.69
CA ARG A 14 34.20 19.86 -23.33
C ARG A 14 32.71 19.86 -22.99
N ILE A 15 31.86 20.24 -23.94
CA ILE A 15 30.40 20.17 -23.78
C ILE A 15 29.97 18.72 -23.58
N LEU A 16 30.46 17.78 -24.39
CA LEU A 16 30.15 16.36 -24.24
C LEU A 16 30.59 15.81 -22.87
N ALA A 17 31.80 16.14 -22.42
CA ALA A 17 32.28 15.74 -21.10
C ALA A 17 31.44 16.32 -19.96
N PHE A 18 31.04 17.59 -20.07
CA PHE A 18 30.15 18.23 -19.11
C PHE A 18 28.80 17.51 -19.05
N SER A 19 28.18 17.25 -20.20
CA SER A 19 26.89 16.56 -20.28
C SER A 19 26.96 15.15 -19.70
N ILE A 20 28.00 14.38 -20.01
CA ILE A 20 28.20 13.03 -19.46
C ILE A 20 28.33 13.08 -17.93
N ASP A 21 29.19 13.95 -17.41
CA ASP A 21 29.39 14.08 -15.96
C ASP A 21 28.09 14.50 -15.25
N PHE A 22 27.36 15.47 -15.81
CA PHE A 22 26.12 15.96 -15.23
C PHE A 22 25.00 14.92 -15.25
N LEU A 23 24.81 14.20 -16.37
CA LEU A 23 23.82 13.13 -16.46
C LEU A 23 24.16 11.95 -15.54
N LEU A 24 25.44 11.62 -15.40
CA LEU A 24 25.90 10.60 -14.46
C LEU A 24 25.59 11.01 -13.02
N SER A 25 25.78 12.29 -12.66
CA SER A 25 25.40 12.81 -11.34
C SER A 25 23.91 12.73 -11.07
N PHE A 26 23.09 13.00 -12.08
CA PHE A 26 21.65 12.84 -11.95
C PHE A 26 21.24 11.37 -11.75
N LEU A 27 21.93 10.44 -12.41
CA LEU A 27 21.72 9.01 -12.22
C LEU A 27 22.13 8.57 -10.81
N VAL A 28 23.31 9.00 -10.36
CA VAL A 28 23.81 8.71 -9.00
C VAL A 28 22.91 9.34 -7.94
N MET A 29 22.37 10.54 -8.16
CA MET A 29 21.37 11.14 -7.27
C MET A 29 20.15 10.23 -7.12
N GLY A 30 19.63 9.67 -8.22
CA GLY A 30 18.52 8.72 -8.20
C GLY A 30 18.82 7.48 -7.35
N ILE A 31 20.05 6.95 -7.44
CA ILE A 31 20.50 5.84 -6.59
C ILE A 31 20.63 6.30 -5.13
N LEU A 32 21.19 7.48 -4.85
CA LEU A 32 21.36 7.96 -3.48
C LEU A 32 20.02 8.24 -2.79
N PHE A 33 18.96 8.56 -3.54
CA PHE A 33 17.60 8.62 -3.01
C PHE A 33 17.05 7.29 -2.47
N THR A 34 17.75 6.18 -2.67
CA THR A 34 17.44 4.94 -1.95
C THR A 34 17.86 5.03 -0.48
N LEU A 35 18.80 5.90 -0.12
CA LEU A 35 19.37 5.99 1.23
C LEU A 35 18.56 6.99 2.08
N PRO A 36 18.00 6.58 3.24
CA PRO A 36 17.23 7.46 4.11
C PRO A 36 17.98 8.72 4.54
N SER A 37 19.28 8.61 4.81
CA SER A 37 20.11 9.77 5.20
C SER A 37 20.22 10.82 4.09
N PHE A 38 20.26 10.39 2.83
CA PHE A 38 20.32 11.30 1.69
C PHE A 38 18.97 11.94 1.40
N MET A 39 17.87 11.20 1.62
CA MET A 39 16.50 11.74 1.56
C MET A 39 16.29 12.86 2.58
N ASN A 40 16.66 12.66 3.84
CA ASN A 40 16.55 13.68 4.87
C ASN A 40 17.37 14.94 4.52
N PHE A 41 18.59 14.75 4.01
CA PHE A 41 19.39 15.87 3.50
C PHE A 41 18.69 16.61 2.35
N PHE A 42 18.13 15.88 1.39
CA PHE A 42 17.40 16.47 0.27
C PHE A 42 16.16 17.25 0.72
N GLU A 43 15.40 16.73 1.69
CA GLU A 43 14.25 17.43 2.28
C GLU A 43 14.68 18.75 2.91
N SER A 44 15.79 18.78 3.66
CA SER A 44 16.35 20.03 4.18
C SER A 44 16.74 21.02 3.07
N VAL A 45 17.25 20.53 1.94
CA VAL A 45 17.56 21.39 0.78
C VAL A 45 16.29 21.85 0.06
N TYR A 46 15.25 21.01 0.00
CA TYR A 46 13.96 21.33 -0.60
C TYR A 46 13.18 22.38 0.18
N GLU A 47 13.29 22.40 1.51
CA GLU A 47 12.74 23.46 2.36
C GLU A 47 13.33 24.84 2.03
N ILE A 48 14.62 24.88 1.67
CA ILE A 48 15.33 26.12 1.31
C ILE A 48 15.06 26.49 -0.16
N PHE A 49 15.03 25.51 -1.05
CA PHE A 49 14.83 25.67 -2.50
C PHE A 49 13.64 24.84 -2.98
N PRO A 50 12.39 25.29 -2.73
CA PRO A 50 11.22 24.55 -3.16
C PRO A 50 11.18 24.46 -4.69
N SER A 51 10.60 23.37 -5.22
CA SER A 51 10.47 23.01 -6.65
C SER A 51 11.69 22.31 -7.29
N SER A 52 11.72 22.27 -8.63
CA SER A 52 12.79 21.67 -9.45
C SER A 52 14.19 22.24 -9.19
N ALA A 53 14.29 23.38 -8.52
CA ALA A 53 15.56 24.01 -8.15
C ALA A 53 16.39 23.13 -7.20
N SER A 54 15.77 22.46 -6.22
CA SER A 54 16.50 21.56 -5.30
C SER A 54 17.21 20.43 -6.04
N PHE A 55 16.56 19.82 -7.03
CA PHE A 55 17.13 18.76 -7.85
C PHE A 55 18.35 19.24 -8.63
N ILE A 56 18.28 20.45 -9.19
CA ILE A 56 19.41 21.04 -9.93
C ILE A 56 20.57 21.32 -8.97
N VAL A 57 20.29 21.90 -7.80
CA VAL A 57 21.31 22.21 -6.78
C VAL A 57 21.99 20.94 -6.28
N VAL A 58 21.22 19.93 -5.90
CA VAL A 58 21.75 18.66 -5.37
C VAL A 58 22.50 17.88 -6.46
N SER A 59 21.96 17.82 -7.69
CA SER A 59 22.67 17.23 -8.83
C SER A 59 23.98 17.93 -9.12
N TYR A 60 24.01 19.27 -9.03
CA TYR A 60 25.21 20.06 -9.23
C TYR A 60 26.25 19.81 -8.13
N CYS A 61 25.84 19.77 -6.85
CA CYS A 61 26.70 19.41 -5.74
C CYS A 61 27.31 18.01 -5.94
N LEU A 62 26.50 17.02 -6.31
CA LEU A 62 26.96 15.66 -6.62
C LEU A 62 27.91 15.64 -7.82
N TYR A 63 27.66 16.46 -8.84
CA TYR A 63 28.56 16.67 -9.97
C TYR A 63 29.93 17.19 -9.54
N LEU A 64 29.98 18.15 -8.62
CA LEU A 64 31.25 18.63 -8.08
C LEU A 64 31.99 17.59 -7.26
N VAL A 65 31.28 16.91 -6.36
CA VAL A 65 31.82 15.83 -5.52
C VAL A 65 32.39 14.71 -6.38
N MET A 66 31.63 14.22 -7.36
CA MET A 66 32.08 13.17 -8.26
C MET A 66 33.30 13.61 -9.06
N ARG A 67 33.29 14.81 -9.65
CA ARG A 67 34.44 15.32 -10.39
C ARG A 67 35.68 15.49 -9.51
N PHE A 68 35.52 15.95 -8.27
CA PHE A 68 36.61 16.08 -7.31
C PHE A 68 37.24 14.72 -6.97
N TYR A 69 36.43 13.73 -6.58
CA TYR A 69 36.94 12.41 -6.22
C TYR A 69 37.53 11.67 -7.42
N PHE A 70 36.88 11.70 -8.59
CA PHE A 70 37.44 11.10 -9.79
C PHE A 70 38.75 11.78 -10.21
N ALA A 71 38.85 13.09 -10.10
CA ALA A 71 40.09 13.81 -10.37
C ALA A 71 41.19 13.44 -9.37
N LEU A 72 40.86 13.29 -8.09
CA LEU A 72 41.80 12.90 -7.05
C LEU A 72 42.42 11.53 -7.34
N PHE A 73 41.62 10.54 -7.71
CA PHE A 73 42.10 9.18 -7.96
C PHE A 73 42.67 8.98 -9.37
N PHE A 74 42.01 9.50 -10.40
CA PHE A 74 42.31 9.18 -11.80
C PHE A 74 42.95 10.32 -12.59
N ALA A 75 43.11 11.50 -11.99
CA ALA A 75 43.60 12.71 -12.68
C ALA A 75 42.74 13.10 -13.91
N THR A 76 41.47 12.67 -13.92
CA THR A 76 40.48 12.89 -14.98
C THR A 76 39.07 12.83 -14.39
N THR A 77 38.06 13.25 -15.15
CA THR A 77 36.63 13.03 -14.80
C THR A 77 36.05 11.92 -15.67
N PRO A 78 34.92 11.29 -15.28
CA PRO A 78 34.22 10.31 -16.11
C PRO A 78 33.93 10.85 -17.51
N GLY A 79 33.40 12.07 -17.59
CA GLY A 79 33.08 12.76 -18.83
C GLY A 79 34.32 13.02 -19.68
N HIS A 80 35.46 13.40 -19.10
CA HIS A 80 36.71 13.51 -19.85
C HIS A 80 37.17 12.16 -20.40
N LEU A 81 37.07 11.09 -19.60
CA LEU A 81 37.43 9.73 -20.01
C LEU A 81 36.58 9.27 -21.21
N PHE A 82 35.25 9.36 -21.10
CA PHE A 82 34.31 8.89 -22.12
C PHE A 82 34.22 9.80 -23.34
N SER A 83 34.46 11.10 -23.19
CA SER A 83 34.58 12.01 -24.33
C SER A 83 35.95 11.92 -25.02
N GLY A 84 36.94 11.27 -24.41
CA GLY A 84 38.31 11.24 -24.91
C GLY A 84 39.09 12.53 -24.68
N LEU A 85 38.65 13.42 -23.78
CA LEU A 85 39.46 14.56 -23.35
C LEU A 85 40.56 14.11 -22.40
N SER A 86 41.78 14.59 -22.65
CA SER A 86 42.93 14.36 -21.79
C SER A 86 43.60 15.68 -21.44
N ILE A 87 44.18 15.77 -20.24
CA ILE A 87 44.87 16.97 -19.78
C ILE A 87 46.37 16.84 -20.03
N ILE A 88 46.95 17.87 -20.64
CA ILE A 88 48.38 18.03 -20.88
C ILE A 88 49.00 18.64 -19.63
N GLY A 89 50.08 18.04 -19.12
CA GLY A 89 50.78 18.55 -17.93
C GLY A 89 51.88 17.62 -17.44
N LYS A 90 52.85 18.17 -16.69
CA LYS A 90 53.96 17.43 -16.09
C LYS A 90 53.49 16.68 -14.83
N GLY A 91 53.62 15.35 -14.82
CA GLY A 91 53.33 14.48 -13.67
C GLY A 91 51.84 14.22 -13.41
N ARG A 92 51.49 13.00 -12.97
CA ARG A 92 50.10 12.64 -12.62
C ARG A 92 49.61 13.37 -11.36
N PHE A 93 50.48 13.54 -10.36
CA PHE A 93 50.14 14.19 -9.09
C PHE A 93 49.76 15.67 -9.26
N SER A 94 50.54 16.42 -10.04
CA SER A 94 50.24 17.82 -10.36
C SER A 94 48.90 18.00 -11.09
N LYS A 95 48.52 17.06 -11.96
CA LYS A 95 47.21 17.10 -12.64
C LYS A 95 46.06 16.88 -11.67
N ARG A 96 46.22 15.96 -10.71
CA ARG A 96 45.21 15.69 -9.66
C ARG A 96 44.94 16.95 -8.85
N ILE A 97 45.99 17.56 -8.29
CA ILE A 97 45.87 18.76 -7.45
C ILE A 97 45.20 19.90 -8.22
N ARG A 98 45.65 20.18 -9.44
CA ARG A 98 45.08 21.27 -10.26
C ARG A 98 43.60 21.08 -10.56
N LEU A 99 43.18 19.85 -10.87
CA LEU A 99 41.78 19.55 -11.08
C LEU A 99 40.96 19.62 -9.79
N CYS A 100 41.46 19.05 -8.69
CA CYS A 100 40.79 19.09 -7.40
C CYS A 100 40.56 20.53 -6.94
N VAL A 101 41.60 21.38 -7.00
CA VAL A 101 41.49 22.80 -6.65
C VAL A 101 40.52 23.53 -7.58
N ARG A 102 40.56 23.25 -8.89
CA ARG A 102 39.57 23.82 -9.82
C ARG A 102 38.14 23.44 -9.46
N PHE A 103 37.87 22.17 -9.17
CA PHE A 103 36.52 21.71 -8.85
C PHE A 103 36.04 22.24 -7.51
N LEU A 104 36.93 22.38 -6.54
CA LEU A 104 36.63 23.01 -5.25
C LEU A 104 36.24 24.50 -5.41
N LEU A 105 36.86 25.20 -6.36
CA LEU A 105 36.56 26.61 -6.65
C LEU A 105 35.49 26.79 -7.75
N SER A 106 34.95 25.70 -8.30
CA SER A 106 33.94 25.77 -9.35
C SER A 106 32.62 26.45 -8.97
N PRO A 107 32.14 26.46 -7.70
CA PRO A 107 31.00 27.29 -7.33
C PRO A 107 31.26 28.78 -7.58
N ILE A 108 32.50 29.24 -7.35
CA ILE A 108 32.92 30.63 -7.60
C ILE A 108 32.98 30.90 -9.10
N PHE A 109 33.50 29.95 -9.89
CA PHE A 109 33.54 30.07 -11.35
C PHE A 109 32.14 30.04 -11.99
N LEU A 110 31.15 29.40 -11.36
CA LEU A 110 29.77 29.41 -11.83
C LEU A 110 29.11 30.79 -11.67
N LEU A 111 29.42 31.51 -10.59
CA LEU A 111 28.99 32.90 -10.40
C LEU A 111 29.64 33.86 -11.42
N LEU A 112 30.83 33.52 -11.92
CA LEU A 112 31.53 34.23 -13.00
C LEU A 112 30.97 33.89 -14.41
N GLY A 113 29.92 33.05 -14.45
CA GLY A 113 29.06 32.81 -15.61
C GLY A 113 29.52 31.67 -16.54
N PRO A 114 28.74 31.39 -17.61
CA PRO A 114 29.05 30.37 -18.61
C PRO A 114 30.33 30.66 -19.43
N SER A 115 30.99 31.79 -19.17
CA SER A 115 32.25 32.22 -19.75
C SER A 115 33.38 31.19 -19.53
N ASP A 116 33.42 30.49 -18.37
CA ASP A 116 34.46 29.48 -18.08
C ASP A 116 34.32 28.21 -18.95
N ILE A 117 33.09 27.89 -19.35
CA ILE A 117 32.76 26.71 -20.18
C ILE A 117 32.83 27.08 -21.68
N ILE A 118 32.40 28.28 -22.06
CA ILE A 118 32.21 28.72 -23.45
C ILE A 118 33.43 29.47 -24.02
N SER A 119 34.45 29.81 -23.22
CA SER A 119 35.60 30.59 -23.72
C SER A 119 36.27 29.91 -24.94
N ARG A 120 36.17 30.58 -26.08
CA ARG A 120 36.78 30.13 -27.34
C ARG A 120 38.24 30.54 -27.34
N GLY A 121 39.11 29.56 -27.13
CA GLY A 121 40.49 29.61 -27.63
C GLY A 121 41.60 29.85 -26.61
N HIS A 122 41.28 30.43 -25.46
CA HIS A 122 42.09 30.38 -24.24
C HIS A 122 41.15 29.80 -23.20
N GLY A 123 41.55 28.74 -22.48
CA GLY A 123 40.65 28.03 -21.55
C GLY A 123 39.92 28.98 -20.60
N GLY A 124 38.90 28.49 -19.89
CA GLY A 124 38.16 29.34 -18.96
C GLY A 124 39.07 30.04 -17.95
N ILE A 125 38.58 31.05 -17.23
CA ILE A 125 39.33 31.73 -16.17
C ILE A 125 39.98 30.69 -15.22
N GLY A 126 39.27 29.61 -14.90
CA GLY A 126 39.82 28.51 -14.12
C GLY A 126 40.91 27.70 -14.83
N ASP A 127 40.81 27.50 -16.15
CA ASP A 127 41.87 26.83 -16.92
C ASP A 127 43.15 27.67 -17.00
N ILE A 128 43.01 28.99 -17.07
CA ILE A 128 44.14 29.93 -17.10
C ILE A 128 44.82 29.98 -15.73
N LEU A 129 44.04 30.12 -14.65
CA LEU A 129 44.56 30.18 -13.28
C LEU A 129 45.32 28.91 -12.88
N PHE A 130 44.90 27.75 -13.39
CA PHE A 130 45.50 26.47 -13.03
C PHE A 130 46.38 25.86 -14.15
N ASP A 131 46.65 26.59 -15.24
CA ASP A 131 47.38 26.11 -16.45
C ASP A 131 46.91 24.72 -16.89
N ILE A 132 45.60 24.56 -17.07
CA ILE A 132 44.97 23.32 -17.55
C ILE A 132 44.82 23.40 -19.07
N ARG A 133 45.48 22.50 -19.78
CA ARG A 133 45.43 22.42 -21.25
C ARG A 133 44.85 21.08 -21.68
N TYR A 134 43.92 21.11 -22.63
CA TYR A 134 43.23 19.93 -23.12
C TYR A 134 43.81 19.41 -24.44
N ARG A 135 43.80 18.09 -24.59
CA ARG A 135 44.06 17.37 -25.84
C ARG A 135 42.92 16.41 -26.12
N VAL A 136 42.43 16.42 -27.34
CA VAL A 136 41.48 15.43 -27.85
C VAL A 136 42.22 14.11 -28.11
N GLY A 137 41.71 13.04 -27.50
CA GLY A 137 42.17 11.67 -27.62
C GLY A 137 41.58 10.96 -28.84
N LYS A 138 41.65 9.62 -28.84
CA LYS A 138 41.21 8.79 -29.98
C LYS A 138 39.73 8.39 -29.95
N VAL A 139 38.99 8.76 -28.90
CA VAL A 139 37.58 8.37 -28.78
C VAL A 139 36.74 9.17 -29.79
N PRO A 140 36.03 8.50 -30.71
CA PRO A 140 35.15 9.18 -31.67
C PRO A 140 34.00 9.90 -30.96
N ARG A 141 33.66 11.12 -31.42
CA ARG A 141 32.49 11.89 -30.91
C ARG A 141 31.19 11.10 -30.91
N ALA A 142 31.01 10.21 -31.90
CA ALA A 142 29.82 9.38 -32.02
C ALA A 142 29.61 8.49 -30.78
N ILE A 143 30.68 7.96 -30.18
CA ILE A 143 30.59 7.13 -28.97
C ILE A 143 30.08 7.96 -27.79
N SER A 144 30.61 9.17 -27.62
CA SER A 144 30.18 10.10 -26.57
C SER A 144 28.70 10.51 -26.73
N LEU A 145 28.24 10.71 -27.98
CA LEU A 145 26.84 11.03 -28.27
C LEU A 145 25.91 9.84 -27.98
N VAL A 146 26.29 8.63 -28.38
CA VAL A 146 25.54 7.41 -28.04
C VAL A 146 25.45 7.23 -26.52
N LEU A 147 26.55 7.47 -25.79
CA LEU A 147 26.54 7.43 -24.34
C LEU A 147 25.60 8.47 -23.73
N ILE A 148 25.60 9.71 -24.22
CA ILE A 148 24.69 10.76 -23.76
C ILE A 148 23.23 10.36 -24.02
N LEU A 149 22.91 9.83 -25.20
CA LEU A 149 21.56 9.34 -25.50
C LEU A 149 21.16 8.18 -24.58
N GLY A 150 22.09 7.26 -24.30
CA GLY A 150 21.88 6.18 -23.33
C GLY A 150 21.61 6.73 -21.91
N LEU A 151 22.43 7.66 -21.43
CA LEU A 151 22.27 8.28 -20.11
C LEU A 151 20.97 9.09 -20.03
N LEU A 152 20.60 9.83 -21.08
CA LEU A 152 19.30 10.53 -21.16
C LEU A 152 18.12 9.55 -21.08
N GLY A 153 18.25 8.37 -21.70
CA GLY A 153 17.25 7.31 -21.57
C GLY A 153 17.16 6.75 -20.14
N MET A 154 18.28 6.67 -19.42
CA MET A 154 18.36 6.13 -18.05
C MET A 154 17.98 7.13 -16.96
N VAL A 155 18.13 8.43 -17.19
CA VAL A 155 17.87 9.48 -16.20
C VAL A 155 16.44 9.42 -15.62
N PRO A 156 15.36 9.26 -16.40
CA PRO A 156 14.03 9.13 -15.80
C PRO A 156 13.86 7.79 -15.08
N GLY A 157 14.62 6.76 -15.45
CA GLY A 157 14.71 5.50 -14.70
C GLY A 157 15.40 5.65 -13.34
N SER A 158 16.27 6.65 -13.16
CA SER A 158 16.92 6.92 -11.87
C SER A 158 15.91 7.38 -10.80
N ILE A 159 14.82 8.04 -11.21
CA ILE A 159 13.69 8.43 -10.34
C ILE A 159 12.93 7.19 -9.84
N ALA A 160 12.94 6.09 -10.59
CA ALA A 160 12.36 4.82 -10.13
C ALA A 160 13.15 4.19 -8.97
N PHE A 161 14.40 4.61 -8.75
CA PHE A 161 15.18 4.21 -7.59
C PHE A 161 14.82 4.98 -6.31
N TRP A 162 13.99 6.02 -6.43
CA TRP A 162 13.48 6.75 -5.27
C TRP A 162 12.61 5.84 -4.39
N ASN A 163 12.93 5.76 -3.10
CA ASN A 163 12.27 4.94 -2.07
C ASN A 163 12.54 3.42 -2.15
N LEU A 164 13.41 2.93 -3.04
CA LEU A 164 13.61 1.49 -3.25
C LEU A 164 14.11 0.68 -2.04
N ALA A 165 14.85 1.28 -1.10
CA ALA A 165 15.36 0.58 0.07
C ALA A 165 14.28 0.10 1.06
N ILE A 166 13.08 0.70 1.03
CA ILE A 166 11.95 0.31 1.87
C ILE A 166 11.29 -0.98 1.34
N PHE A 167 11.47 -1.31 0.06
CA PHE A 167 10.63 -2.29 -0.64
C PHE A 167 11.23 -3.71 -0.78
N ASP A 168 12.48 -3.93 -0.38
CA ASP A 168 13.22 -5.18 -0.64
C ASP A 168 12.92 -6.32 0.34
N LYS A 169 12.11 -6.06 1.39
CA LYS A 169 11.69 -7.07 2.39
C LYS A 169 10.35 -7.75 2.09
N VAL A 170 9.69 -7.37 1.00
CA VAL A 170 8.36 -7.88 0.64
C VAL A 170 8.49 -9.11 -0.27
N GLN A 171 8.13 -10.28 0.27
CA GLN A 171 7.98 -11.51 -0.50
C GLN A 171 6.51 -11.69 -0.92
N VAL A 172 6.27 -11.91 -2.21
CA VAL A 172 4.95 -12.21 -2.76
C VAL A 172 4.86 -13.71 -3.00
N GLU A 173 4.00 -14.40 -2.26
CA GLU A 173 3.63 -15.79 -2.52
C GLU A 173 2.22 -15.85 -3.15
N TYR A 174 1.96 -16.82 -4.01
CA TYR A 174 0.63 -17.02 -4.60
C TYR A 174 -0.02 -18.22 -3.90
N LYS A 175 -1.21 -18.05 -3.32
CA LYS A 175 -1.94 -19.12 -2.63
C LYS A 175 -3.42 -19.09 -3.03
N GLU A 176 -3.86 -20.11 -3.78
CA GLU A 176 -5.27 -20.29 -4.10
C GLU A 176 -5.90 -21.25 -3.10
N PHE A 177 -7.00 -20.84 -2.45
CA PHE A 177 -7.77 -21.71 -1.56
C PHE A 177 -8.98 -22.25 -2.34
N GLY A 178 -8.95 -23.54 -2.63
CA GLY A 178 -10.09 -24.23 -3.24
C GLY A 178 -11.25 -24.38 -2.23
N PRO A 179 -12.51 -24.39 -2.69
CA PRO A 179 -13.66 -24.63 -1.82
C PRO A 179 -13.55 -26.01 -1.16
N GLN A 180 -13.90 -26.09 0.12
CA GLN A 180 -13.95 -27.37 0.82
C GLN A 180 -15.02 -28.26 0.19
N LYS A 181 -14.66 -29.49 -0.22
CA LYS A 181 -15.64 -30.46 -0.72
C LYS A 181 -16.62 -30.81 0.41
N LEU A 182 -17.91 -30.76 0.10
CA LEU A 182 -18.97 -31.23 1.00
C LEU A 182 -18.66 -32.67 1.43
N SER A 183 -18.54 -32.90 2.72
CA SER A 183 -18.27 -34.22 3.27
C SER A 183 -19.58 -34.99 3.37
N ASN A 184 -19.62 -36.26 2.97
CA ASN A 184 -20.82 -37.11 3.13
C ASN A 184 -21.25 -37.31 4.60
N LYS A 185 -20.47 -36.82 5.58
CA LYS A 185 -20.74 -36.90 7.02
C LYS A 185 -21.37 -35.63 7.62
N SER A 186 -21.46 -34.52 6.88
CA SER A 186 -22.00 -33.26 7.40
C SER A 186 -23.53 -33.28 7.44
N HIS A 187 -24.13 -32.84 8.55
CA HIS A 187 -25.58 -32.75 8.66
C HIS A 187 -26.10 -31.48 7.96
N PHE A 188 -26.98 -31.64 6.97
CA PHE A 188 -27.55 -30.52 6.20
C PHE A 188 -28.30 -29.49 7.05
N ASN A 189 -28.79 -29.87 8.24
CA ASN A 189 -29.47 -28.97 9.16
C ASN A 189 -28.57 -27.90 9.80
N LEU A 190 -27.24 -28.04 9.71
CA LEU A 190 -26.28 -27.07 10.23
C LEU A 190 -25.93 -25.99 9.19
N TYR A 191 -26.33 -26.17 7.93
CA TYR A 191 -26.03 -25.21 6.87
C TYR A 191 -27.03 -24.05 6.90
N GLU A 192 -26.50 -22.85 6.93
CA GLU A 192 -27.27 -21.62 6.84
C GLU A 192 -26.65 -20.65 5.85
N THR A 193 -27.48 -19.77 5.29
CA THR A 193 -27.01 -18.65 4.48
C THR A 193 -26.62 -17.52 5.42
N ILE A 194 -25.32 -17.23 5.45
CA ILE A 194 -24.73 -16.15 6.23
C ILE A 194 -24.40 -15.03 5.27
N GLN A 195 -24.99 -13.86 5.50
CA GLN A 195 -24.87 -12.76 4.56
C GLN A 195 -24.88 -11.41 5.27
N SER A 196 -24.10 -10.47 4.73
CA SER A 196 -23.99 -9.11 5.28
C SER A 196 -23.82 -8.09 4.16
N ASN A 197 -24.63 -7.03 4.24
CA ASN A 197 -24.48 -5.84 3.40
C ASN A 197 -23.19 -5.09 3.74
N VAL A 198 -22.88 -4.98 5.02
CA VAL A 198 -21.75 -4.19 5.52
C VAL A 198 -20.41 -4.88 5.27
N LEU A 199 -20.36 -6.21 5.38
CA LEU A 199 -19.16 -7.00 5.07
C LEU A 199 -19.10 -7.43 3.59
N HIS A 200 -20.09 -7.07 2.78
CA HIS A 200 -20.14 -7.29 1.33
C HIS A 200 -20.03 -8.76 0.89
N PHE A 201 -20.58 -9.72 1.64
CA PHE A 201 -20.57 -11.11 1.19
C PHE A 201 -21.82 -11.90 1.59
N SER A 202 -22.08 -12.97 0.85
CA SER A 202 -23.05 -14.01 1.16
C SER A 202 -22.40 -15.37 0.99
N THR A 203 -22.50 -16.25 1.98
CA THR A 203 -21.93 -17.59 1.95
C THR A 203 -22.95 -18.59 2.45
N PHE A 204 -22.94 -19.80 1.88
CA PHE A 204 -23.75 -20.90 2.37
C PHE A 204 -22.82 -21.86 3.10
N SER A 205 -22.84 -21.83 4.42
CA SER A 205 -21.83 -22.50 5.25
C SER A 205 -22.48 -23.18 6.44
N SER A 206 -21.87 -24.26 6.91
CA SER A 206 -22.14 -24.88 8.20
C SER A 206 -21.30 -24.30 9.34
N LEU A 207 -20.51 -23.24 9.04
CA LEU A 207 -19.49 -22.62 9.89
C LEU A 207 -18.62 -23.67 10.62
N GLY A 208 -17.91 -24.44 9.78
CA GLY A 208 -17.01 -25.51 10.20
C GLY A 208 -17.70 -26.67 10.93
N ASP A 209 -18.94 -26.98 10.54
CA ASP A 209 -19.89 -27.93 11.16
C ASP A 209 -20.16 -27.66 12.65
N GLY A 210 -20.48 -26.40 12.98
CA GLY A 210 -20.85 -25.99 14.35
C GLY A 210 -19.67 -25.76 15.29
N LEU A 211 -18.43 -25.83 14.79
CA LEU A 211 -17.23 -25.46 15.55
C LEU A 211 -17.20 -23.97 15.88
N PHE A 212 -17.71 -23.13 14.98
CA PHE A 212 -17.63 -21.69 15.11
C PHE A 212 -18.99 -21.08 15.42
N THR A 213 -19.01 -20.15 16.39
CA THR A 213 -20.16 -19.29 16.68
C THR A 213 -19.78 -17.85 16.34
N LEU A 214 -20.62 -17.14 15.61
CA LEU A 214 -20.41 -15.71 15.33
C LEU A 214 -20.99 -14.86 16.47
N LEU A 215 -20.26 -13.84 16.90
CA LEU A 215 -20.73 -12.86 17.86
C LEU A 215 -20.55 -11.48 17.24
N PRO A 216 -21.54 -11.04 16.44
CA PRO A 216 -21.52 -9.72 15.81
C PRO A 216 -21.44 -8.61 16.88
N SER A 217 -20.79 -7.51 16.60
CA SER A 217 -20.65 -6.38 17.52
C SER A 217 -20.27 -5.12 16.75
N LEU A 218 -20.16 -4.02 17.49
CA LEU A 218 -19.81 -2.73 16.94
C LEU A 218 -18.72 -2.15 17.85
N LYS A 219 -17.55 -1.91 17.29
CA LYS A 219 -16.44 -1.26 17.98
C LYS A 219 -16.71 0.24 18.07
N LEU A 220 -16.59 0.78 19.27
CA LEU A 220 -16.71 2.22 19.54
C LEU A 220 -15.33 2.87 19.38
N GLU A 221 -15.20 3.78 18.42
CA GLU A 221 -13.97 4.52 18.14
C GLU A 221 -14.24 6.01 18.31
N LYS A 222 -13.67 6.60 19.36
CA LYS A 222 -13.79 8.03 19.62
C LYS A 222 -12.67 8.79 18.89
N SER A 223 -13.04 9.57 17.88
CA SER A 223 -12.12 10.47 17.18
C SER A 223 -12.48 11.92 17.52
N GLY A 224 -11.83 12.44 18.57
CA GLY A 224 -12.15 13.75 19.12
C GLY A 224 -13.57 13.82 19.69
N LYS A 225 -14.44 14.63 19.07
CA LYS A 225 -15.85 14.79 19.46
C LYS A 225 -16.79 13.79 18.79
N TYR A 226 -16.35 13.10 17.74
CA TYR A 226 -17.20 12.18 16.98
C TYR A 226 -17.00 10.75 17.49
N ILE A 227 -18.11 10.05 17.70
CA ILE A 227 -18.12 8.61 17.98
C ILE A 227 -18.37 7.90 16.66
N ARG A 228 -17.32 7.26 16.14
CA ARG A 228 -17.43 6.35 15.01
C ARG A 228 -17.71 4.95 15.54
N PHE A 229 -18.46 4.19 14.77
CA PHE A 229 -18.72 2.81 15.11
C PHE A 229 -18.36 1.93 13.92
N SER A 230 -17.55 0.91 14.20
CA SER A 230 -16.97 0.05 13.17
C SER A 230 -17.50 -1.38 13.35
N PRO A 231 -18.00 -2.03 12.29
CA PRO A 231 -18.47 -3.41 12.32
C PRO A 231 -17.37 -4.38 12.77
N GLU A 232 -17.71 -5.23 13.72
CA GLU A 232 -16.81 -6.24 14.28
C GLU A 232 -17.56 -7.56 14.43
N VAL A 233 -16.97 -8.68 14.01
CA VAL A 233 -17.53 -10.02 14.24
C VAL A 233 -16.51 -10.82 15.02
N ASN A 234 -16.86 -11.16 16.27
CA ASN A 234 -16.06 -12.07 17.06
C ASN A 234 -16.40 -13.51 16.65
N ILE A 235 -15.39 -14.32 16.32
CA ILE A 235 -15.55 -15.71 15.91
C ILE A 235 -15.11 -16.58 17.09
N TYR A 236 -16.04 -17.31 17.70
CA TYR A 236 -15.78 -18.17 18.84
C TYR A 236 -15.61 -19.61 18.41
N ASN A 237 -14.47 -20.21 18.74
CA ASN A 237 -14.25 -21.64 18.54
C ASN A 237 -14.82 -22.41 19.75
N ASN A 238 -15.97 -23.06 19.57
CA ASN A 238 -16.71 -23.77 20.62
C ASN A 238 -15.89 -24.90 21.28
N LYS A 239 -14.94 -25.52 20.55
CA LYS A 239 -14.11 -26.62 21.08
C LYS A 239 -12.90 -26.12 21.84
N LYS A 240 -12.17 -25.15 21.28
CA LYS A 240 -10.93 -24.61 21.85
C LYS A 240 -11.17 -23.47 22.86
N LYS A 241 -12.38 -22.91 22.90
CA LYS A 241 -12.76 -21.76 23.74
C LYS A 241 -11.90 -20.52 23.52
N ILE A 242 -11.55 -20.27 22.26
CA ILE A 242 -10.72 -19.14 21.82
C ILE A 242 -11.53 -18.22 20.91
N PHE A 243 -11.13 -16.95 20.88
CA PHE A 243 -11.73 -15.92 20.04
C PHE A 243 -10.79 -15.46 18.94
N SER A 244 -11.37 -15.26 17.78
CA SER A 244 -10.80 -14.53 16.66
C SER A 244 -11.71 -13.36 16.30
N GLU A 245 -11.23 -12.42 15.51
CA GLU A 245 -11.96 -11.21 15.14
C GLU A 245 -11.93 -11.02 13.63
N PHE A 246 -13.08 -10.74 13.03
CA PHE A 246 -13.20 -10.29 11.64
C PHE A 246 -13.87 -8.92 11.61
N SER A 247 -13.16 -7.90 11.12
CA SER A 247 -13.63 -6.51 11.17
C SER A 247 -13.22 -5.72 9.93
N ILE A 248 -13.81 -4.53 9.78
CA ILE A 248 -13.41 -3.57 8.74
C ILE A 248 -12.37 -2.64 9.35
N PHE A 249 -11.12 -2.71 8.86
CA PHE A 249 -10.03 -1.84 9.30
C PHE A 249 -10.15 -0.43 8.71
N LYS A 250 -10.47 -0.34 7.41
CA LYS A 250 -10.74 0.91 6.69
C LYS A 250 -11.97 0.71 5.80
N SER A 251 -12.96 1.60 5.90
CA SER A 251 -14.22 1.47 5.16
C SER A 251 -14.10 1.83 3.69
N ASP A 252 -13.34 2.87 3.37
CA ASP A 252 -13.37 3.51 2.06
C ASP A 252 -11.94 3.71 1.55
N ILE A 253 -11.39 2.68 0.89
CA ILE A 253 -10.17 2.83 0.10
C ILE A 253 -10.60 3.17 -1.32
N ASP A 254 -10.20 4.36 -1.78
CA ASP A 254 -10.43 4.82 -3.14
C ASP A 254 -9.13 4.70 -3.95
N PHE A 255 -9.13 3.83 -4.96
CA PHE A 255 -8.00 3.65 -5.87
C PHE A 255 -7.95 4.69 -7.00
N VAL A 256 -9.02 5.46 -7.23
CA VAL A 256 -9.09 6.42 -8.34
C VAL A 256 -7.99 7.48 -8.25
N PRO A 257 -7.76 8.16 -7.11
CA PRO A 257 -6.70 9.16 -6.99
C PRO A 257 -5.31 8.54 -7.21
N LEU A 258 -5.12 7.31 -6.73
CA LEU A 258 -3.88 6.58 -6.85
C LEU A 258 -3.53 6.33 -8.33
N PHE A 259 -4.45 5.74 -9.08
CA PHE A 259 -4.21 5.44 -10.48
C PHE A 259 -4.14 6.68 -11.34
N LYS A 260 -4.98 7.71 -11.11
CA LYS A 260 -4.88 8.98 -11.85
C LYS A 260 -3.49 9.60 -11.71
N LYS A 261 -2.94 9.63 -10.51
CA LYS A 261 -1.57 10.11 -10.26
C LYS A 261 -0.51 9.23 -10.94
N ALA A 262 -0.65 7.90 -10.86
CA ALA A 262 0.27 6.98 -11.51
C ALA A 262 0.25 7.11 -13.03
N PHE A 263 -0.93 7.18 -13.65
CA PHE A 263 -1.09 7.37 -15.08
C PHE A 263 -0.55 8.72 -15.54
N GLN A 264 -0.77 9.82 -14.81
CA GLN A 264 -0.21 11.14 -15.17
C GLN A 264 1.32 11.13 -15.23
N LEU A 265 1.98 10.37 -14.36
CA LEU A 265 3.43 10.32 -14.25
C LEU A 265 4.07 9.25 -15.16
N ASP A 266 3.28 8.31 -15.68
CA ASP A 266 3.76 7.20 -16.50
C ASP A 266 2.84 6.92 -17.70
N ARG A 267 3.24 7.43 -18.88
CA ARG A 267 2.52 7.21 -20.14
C ARG A 267 2.56 5.76 -20.62
N PHE A 268 3.57 4.97 -20.26
CA PHE A 268 3.62 3.57 -20.65
C PHE A 268 2.56 2.76 -19.89
N LEU A 269 2.30 3.14 -18.64
CA LEU A 269 1.20 2.61 -17.85
C LEU A 269 -0.15 2.87 -18.53
N GLN A 270 -0.38 4.09 -19.03
CA GLN A 270 -1.60 4.46 -19.76
C GLN A 270 -1.81 3.58 -21.00
N ILE A 271 -0.75 3.37 -21.79
CA ILE A 271 -0.83 2.57 -23.02
C ILE A 271 -1.11 1.09 -22.69
N ARG A 272 -0.46 0.55 -21.66
CA ARG A 272 -0.62 -0.85 -21.26
C ARG A 272 -2.01 -1.14 -20.67
N TYR A 273 -2.52 -0.23 -19.84
CA TYR A 273 -3.80 -0.37 -19.15
C TYR A 273 -4.84 0.62 -19.69
N ALA A 274 -4.95 0.73 -21.02
CA ALA A 274 -5.76 1.73 -21.69
C ALA A 274 -7.25 1.70 -21.31
N LYS A 275 -7.85 0.50 -21.16
CA LYS A 275 -9.27 0.37 -20.79
C LYS A 275 -9.53 0.87 -19.38
N LEU A 276 -8.65 0.53 -18.43
CA LEU A 276 -8.74 1.03 -17.06
C LEU A 276 -8.55 2.55 -17.03
N TYR A 277 -7.59 3.07 -17.80
CA TYR A 277 -7.37 4.52 -17.90
C TYR A 277 -8.60 5.26 -18.44
N GLU A 278 -9.18 4.79 -19.55
CA GLU A 278 -10.42 5.33 -20.12
C GLU A 278 -11.59 5.29 -19.14
N ALA A 279 -11.73 4.20 -18.37
CA ALA A 279 -12.77 4.08 -17.35
C ALA A 279 -12.63 5.14 -16.24
N LEU A 280 -11.40 5.40 -15.80
CA LEU A 280 -11.09 6.37 -14.73
C LEU A 280 -11.23 7.83 -15.21
N GLU A 281 -10.85 8.13 -16.45
CA GLU A 281 -11.06 9.44 -17.07
C GLU A 281 -12.55 9.70 -17.33
N GLY A 282 -13.28 8.67 -17.80
CA GLY A 282 -14.73 8.71 -17.97
C GLY A 282 -15.54 8.74 -16.67
N GLY A 283 -14.88 8.63 -15.51
CA GLY A 283 -15.52 8.69 -14.20
C GLY A 283 -16.45 7.50 -13.91
N LYS A 284 -16.21 6.34 -14.55
CA LYS A 284 -17.00 5.14 -14.29
C LYS A 284 -16.75 4.63 -12.87
N GLU A 285 -17.83 4.47 -12.10
CA GLU A 285 -17.76 3.87 -10.77
C GLU A 285 -17.71 2.34 -10.83
N GLN A 286 -18.35 1.73 -11.83
CA GLN A 286 -18.38 0.29 -12.04
C GLN A 286 -17.48 -0.12 -13.20
N LEU A 287 -16.57 -1.05 -12.93
CA LEU A 287 -15.67 -1.62 -13.92
C LEU A 287 -16.34 -2.81 -14.63
N SER A 288 -16.19 -2.88 -15.95
CA SER A 288 -16.46 -4.07 -16.76
C SER A 288 -15.41 -5.16 -16.50
N GLU A 289 -15.69 -6.42 -16.86
CA GLU A 289 -14.77 -7.55 -16.65
C GLU A 289 -13.36 -7.31 -17.21
N ASN A 290 -13.24 -6.66 -18.37
CA ASN A 290 -11.95 -6.31 -18.95
C ASN A 290 -11.20 -5.25 -18.14
N GLU A 291 -11.92 -4.25 -17.62
CA GLU A 291 -11.34 -3.19 -16.79
C GLU A 291 -10.95 -3.75 -15.41
N LYS A 292 -11.74 -4.66 -14.84
CA LYS A 292 -11.40 -5.41 -13.61
C LYS A 292 -10.15 -6.26 -13.78
N ALA A 293 -10.00 -6.95 -14.92
CA ALA A 293 -8.80 -7.72 -15.23
C ALA A 293 -7.55 -6.82 -15.26
N GLN A 294 -7.64 -5.64 -15.89
CA GLN A 294 -6.54 -4.67 -15.91
C GLN A 294 -6.26 -4.06 -14.52
N PHE A 295 -7.30 -3.78 -13.73
CA PHE A 295 -7.20 -3.32 -12.35
C PHE A 295 -6.47 -4.34 -11.46
N LYS A 296 -6.82 -5.61 -11.58
CA LYS A 296 -6.13 -6.70 -10.90
C LYS A 296 -4.67 -6.81 -11.36
N GLU A 297 -4.44 -6.84 -12.68
CA GLU A 297 -3.11 -6.99 -13.26
C GLU A 297 -2.17 -5.86 -12.81
N ILE A 298 -2.61 -4.59 -12.88
CA ILE A 298 -1.75 -3.45 -12.52
C ILE A 298 -1.34 -3.51 -11.05
N ILE A 299 -2.24 -3.90 -10.14
CA ILE A 299 -1.93 -4.01 -8.72
C ILE A 299 -0.94 -5.17 -8.50
N LEU A 300 -1.23 -6.36 -9.03
CA LEU A 300 -0.36 -7.53 -8.85
C LEU A 300 1.04 -7.29 -9.42
N ASN A 301 1.14 -6.70 -10.61
CA ASN A 301 2.41 -6.33 -11.22
C ASN A 301 3.18 -5.32 -10.36
N SER A 302 2.48 -4.32 -9.80
CA SER A 302 3.08 -3.32 -8.89
C SER A 302 3.62 -3.96 -7.60
N MET A 303 2.90 -4.91 -7.03
CA MET A 303 3.35 -5.69 -5.87
C MET A 303 4.46 -6.69 -6.22
N GLY A 304 4.61 -7.06 -7.49
CA GLY A 304 5.68 -7.94 -7.97
C GLY A 304 7.02 -7.26 -8.24
N VAL A 305 7.05 -5.92 -8.37
CA VAL A 305 8.28 -5.19 -8.70
C VAL A 305 9.31 -5.30 -7.57
N ASN A 306 10.54 -5.69 -7.89
CA ASN A 306 11.60 -5.92 -6.91
C ASN A 306 12.96 -5.46 -7.46
N LEU A 307 13.82 -4.91 -6.60
CA LEU A 307 15.18 -4.46 -6.94
C LEU A 307 16.03 -5.56 -7.61
N ASN A 308 15.96 -6.78 -7.08
CA ASN A 308 16.69 -7.93 -7.60
C ASN A 308 16.24 -8.33 -9.00
N LYS A 309 15.07 -7.86 -9.45
CA LYS A 309 14.49 -8.12 -10.78
C LYS A 309 14.36 -6.86 -11.61
N ILE A 310 14.95 -5.73 -11.20
CA ILE A 310 14.70 -4.43 -11.84
C ILE A 310 15.02 -4.42 -13.34
N TYR A 311 16.06 -5.15 -13.78
CA TYR A 311 16.37 -5.31 -15.20
C TYR A 311 15.26 -6.05 -15.97
N LYS A 312 14.68 -7.10 -15.38
CA LYS A 312 13.54 -7.83 -15.95
C LYS A 312 12.30 -6.93 -15.99
N ASP A 313 12.09 -6.15 -14.93
CA ASP A 313 10.99 -5.21 -14.81
C ASP A 313 11.10 -4.09 -15.86
N PHE A 314 12.29 -3.53 -16.09
CA PHE A 314 12.54 -2.57 -17.18
C PHE A 314 12.25 -3.17 -18.57
N ARG A 315 12.60 -4.44 -18.79
CA ARG A 315 12.32 -5.10 -20.07
C ARG A 315 10.83 -5.38 -20.26
N HIS A 316 10.11 -5.67 -19.18
CA HIS A 316 8.72 -6.11 -19.25
C HIS A 316 7.71 -4.95 -19.17
N TYR A 317 7.94 -3.97 -18.31
CA TYR A 317 7.07 -2.79 -18.13
C TYR A 317 7.52 -1.58 -18.95
N GLY A 318 8.71 -1.64 -19.54
CA GLY A 318 9.33 -0.55 -20.28
C GLY A 318 10.37 0.20 -19.44
N PRO A 319 11.05 1.19 -20.03
CA PRO A 319 12.18 1.88 -19.41
C PRO A 319 11.85 2.60 -18.09
N TYR A 320 10.56 2.75 -17.75
CA TYR A 320 10.09 3.53 -16.61
C TYR A 320 8.97 2.80 -15.84
N PRO A 321 9.26 1.83 -14.95
CA PRO A 321 8.26 1.19 -14.09
C PRO A 321 7.81 2.08 -12.91
N TYR A 322 7.95 3.40 -13.03
CA TYR A 322 7.70 4.34 -11.93
C TYR A 322 6.24 4.34 -11.48
N GLY A 323 5.28 4.21 -12.41
CA GLY A 323 3.86 4.10 -12.06
C GLY A 323 3.60 2.89 -11.15
N HIS A 324 4.25 1.76 -11.43
CA HIS A 324 4.15 0.56 -10.61
C HIS A 324 4.75 0.72 -9.21
N PHE A 325 5.91 1.37 -9.11
CA PHE A 325 6.50 1.69 -7.80
C PHE A 325 5.64 2.63 -6.97
N LEU A 326 5.02 3.64 -7.61
CA LEU A 326 4.13 4.57 -6.93
C LEU A 326 2.88 3.85 -6.42
N ILE A 327 2.28 2.97 -7.22
CA ILE A 327 1.12 2.16 -6.81
C ILE A 327 1.49 1.30 -5.59
N ARG A 328 2.61 0.58 -5.67
CA ARG A 328 3.13 -0.22 -4.54
C ARG A 328 3.31 0.62 -3.28
N LYS A 329 3.97 1.78 -3.38
CA LYS A 329 4.21 2.69 -2.25
C LYS A 329 2.92 3.07 -1.54
N ASN A 330 1.96 3.60 -2.28
CA ASN A 330 0.69 4.04 -1.68
C ASN A 330 -0.12 2.86 -1.13
N LEU A 331 -0.06 1.68 -1.76
CA LEU A 331 -0.67 0.47 -1.21
C LEU A 331 -0.08 0.10 0.16
N LEU A 332 1.25 0.13 0.30
CA LEU A 332 1.89 -0.12 1.60
C LEU A 332 1.52 0.94 2.65
N GLU A 333 1.44 2.21 2.25
CA GLU A 333 1.00 3.31 3.14
C GLU A 333 -0.46 3.15 3.58
N ILE A 334 -1.36 2.73 2.69
CA ILE A 334 -2.76 2.44 3.02
C ILE A 334 -2.85 1.33 4.06
N LEU A 335 -1.96 0.36 4.00
CA LEU A 335 -1.95 -0.77 4.92
C LEU A 335 -1.36 -0.40 6.29
N ASP A 336 -0.55 0.66 6.40
CA ASP A 336 0.12 1.12 7.64
C ASP A 336 1.00 0.02 8.29
N ILE A 337 1.77 -0.70 7.47
CA ILE A 337 2.52 -1.89 7.91
C ILE A 337 4.03 -1.66 7.74
N GLY A 338 4.77 -1.80 8.85
CA GLY A 338 6.23 -1.72 8.89
C GLY A 338 6.95 -3.02 8.47
N ASP A 339 8.21 -2.80 8.08
CA ASP A 339 9.31 -3.58 7.48
C ASP A 339 9.28 -5.10 7.26
N GLU A 340 8.40 -5.93 7.83
CA GLU A 340 8.38 -7.37 7.53
C GLU A 340 6.97 -7.84 7.18
N ILE A 341 6.75 -7.97 5.86
CA ILE A 341 5.42 -8.17 5.30
C ILE A 341 5.44 -9.34 4.33
N LYS A 342 4.53 -10.29 4.56
CA LYS A 342 4.20 -11.33 3.60
C LYS A 342 2.95 -10.92 2.82
N PHE A 343 3.09 -10.86 1.50
CA PHE A 343 2.00 -10.57 0.60
C PHE A 343 1.58 -11.86 -0.09
N ASP A 344 0.29 -12.18 -0.01
CA ASP A 344 -0.29 -13.30 -0.73
C ASP A 344 -1.40 -12.80 -1.65
N HIS A 345 -1.41 -13.23 -2.91
CA HIS A 345 -2.64 -13.15 -3.70
C HIS A 345 -3.49 -14.36 -3.39
N VAL A 346 -4.70 -14.13 -2.87
CA VAL A 346 -5.64 -15.17 -2.46
C VAL A 346 -6.99 -15.00 -3.15
N ARG A 347 -7.59 -16.11 -3.54
CA ARG A 347 -8.94 -16.16 -4.09
C ARG A 347 -9.87 -16.82 -3.07
N TYR A 348 -10.98 -16.15 -2.76
CA TYR A 348 -12.02 -16.62 -1.85
C TYR A 348 -13.37 -16.58 -2.54
N GLY A 349 -13.87 -17.74 -2.93
CA GLY A 349 -15.09 -17.87 -3.71
C GLY A 349 -14.95 -17.20 -5.08
N ASP A 350 -15.82 -16.22 -5.36
CA ASP A 350 -15.77 -15.42 -6.58
C ASP A 350 -14.89 -14.16 -6.47
N GLY A 351 -14.26 -13.92 -5.31
CA GLY A 351 -13.46 -12.71 -5.06
C GLY A 351 -11.95 -12.93 -5.07
N ASP A 352 -11.22 -11.95 -5.61
CA ASP A 352 -9.76 -11.87 -5.57
C ASP A 352 -9.29 -10.84 -4.52
N PHE A 353 -8.27 -11.19 -3.74
CA PHE A 353 -7.76 -10.37 -2.65
C PHE A 353 -6.24 -10.34 -2.63
N ILE A 354 -5.70 -9.23 -2.15
CA ILE A 354 -4.34 -9.18 -1.62
C ILE A 354 -4.45 -9.36 -0.12
N ARG A 355 -3.87 -10.46 0.37
CA ARG A 355 -3.71 -10.72 1.78
C ARG A 355 -2.35 -10.23 2.25
N VAL A 356 -2.35 -9.59 3.41
CA VAL A 356 -1.14 -9.16 4.09
C VAL A 356 -1.14 -9.67 5.51
N SER A 357 -0.16 -10.51 5.85
CA SER A 357 -0.05 -11.09 7.19
C SER A 357 1.03 -10.38 8.01
N LYS A 358 0.69 -10.01 9.24
CA LYS A 358 1.59 -9.47 10.26
C LYS A 358 1.45 -10.27 11.54
N ILE A 359 2.57 -10.64 12.14
CA ILE A 359 2.59 -11.29 13.46
C ILE A 359 2.81 -10.22 14.52
N SER A 360 1.90 -10.15 15.51
CA SER A 360 2.04 -9.27 16.66
C SER A 360 2.57 -10.08 17.84
N GLU A 361 3.86 -9.94 18.14
CA GLU A 361 4.50 -10.64 19.26
C GLU A 361 3.88 -10.27 20.62
N LEU A 362 3.42 -9.03 20.77
CA LEU A 362 2.80 -8.52 22.00
C LEU A 362 1.46 -9.19 22.31
N THR A 363 0.61 -9.35 21.29
CA THR A 363 -0.74 -9.90 21.47
C THR A 363 -0.79 -11.41 21.22
N LYS A 364 0.28 -12.00 20.68
CA LYS A 364 0.32 -13.38 20.17
C LYS A 364 -0.79 -13.66 19.14
N MET A 365 -1.15 -12.65 18.37
CA MET A 365 -2.14 -12.73 17.28
C MET A 365 -1.46 -12.54 15.93
N GLU A 366 -1.92 -13.28 14.93
CA GLU A 366 -1.69 -13.00 13.53
C GLU A 366 -2.79 -12.05 13.03
N HIS A 367 -2.38 -10.92 12.46
CA HIS A 367 -3.25 -9.98 11.78
C HIS A 367 -3.15 -10.23 10.28
N SER A 368 -4.26 -10.57 9.64
CA SER A 368 -4.35 -10.76 8.19
C SER A 368 -5.27 -9.70 7.60
N TYR A 369 -4.72 -8.79 6.81
CA TYR A 369 -5.48 -7.76 6.11
C TYR A 369 -5.85 -8.25 4.71
N TYR A 370 -7.09 -8.04 4.28
CA TYR A 370 -7.60 -8.45 2.98
C TYR A 370 -8.07 -7.23 2.21
N LEU A 371 -7.36 -6.94 1.12
CA LEU A 371 -7.69 -5.88 0.19
C LEU A 371 -8.35 -6.47 -1.07
N PRO A 372 -9.65 -6.27 -1.28
CA PRO A 372 -10.36 -6.81 -2.44
C PRO A 372 -9.91 -6.14 -3.73
N LEU A 373 -9.76 -6.94 -4.80
CA LEU A 373 -9.38 -6.50 -6.14
C LEU A 373 -10.55 -6.53 -7.13
N LEU A 374 -11.76 -6.21 -6.64
CA LEU A 374 -13.00 -6.33 -7.41
C LEU A 374 -13.59 -4.99 -7.82
N SER A 375 -13.34 -3.94 -7.04
CA SER A 375 -13.88 -2.60 -7.24
C SER A 375 -12.85 -1.51 -6.94
N LEU A 376 -13.03 -0.32 -7.52
CA LEU A 376 -12.16 0.84 -7.30
C LEU A 376 -12.34 1.46 -5.92
N LYS A 377 -13.51 1.25 -5.30
CA LYS A 377 -13.80 1.65 -3.93
C LYS A 377 -14.08 0.40 -3.12
N THR A 378 -13.25 0.14 -2.12
CA THR A 378 -13.35 -1.10 -1.35
C THR A 378 -13.00 -0.89 0.12
N PRO A 379 -13.62 -1.65 1.04
CA PRO A 379 -13.11 -1.75 2.40
C PRO A 379 -11.82 -2.58 2.45
N LEU A 380 -11.00 -2.33 3.47
CA LEU A 380 -9.96 -3.25 3.93
C LEU A 380 -10.51 -4.06 5.10
N PHE A 381 -10.54 -5.38 4.94
CA PHE A 381 -10.91 -6.27 6.04
C PHE A 381 -9.68 -6.67 6.85
N GLU A 382 -9.88 -6.93 8.13
CA GLU A 382 -8.88 -7.47 9.04
C GLU A 382 -9.44 -8.74 9.68
N LEU A 383 -8.66 -9.82 9.62
CA LEU A 383 -8.88 -11.04 10.38
C LEU A 383 -7.75 -11.17 11.41
N ARG A 384 -8.10 -11.17 12.68
CA ARG A 384 -7.17 -11.44 13.78
C ARG A 384 -7.38 -12.84 14.30
N TRP A 385 -6.33 -13.63 14.31
CA TRP A 385 -6.38 -15.03 14.72
C TRP A 385 -5.24 -15.36 15.69
N PRO A 386 -5.45 -16.19 16.73
CA PRO A 386 -4.36 -16.67 17.58
C PRO A 386 -3.24 -17.34 16.77
N LEU A 387 -1.98 -17.05 17.12
CA LEU A 387 -0.83 -17.63 16.41
C LEU A 387 -0.83 -19.17 16.46
N ASN A 388 -0.44 -19.79 15.35
CA ASN A 388 -0.33 -21.24 15.17
C ASN A 388 -1.65 -22.02 15.37
N ASP A 389 -2.82 -21.36 15.33
CA ASP A 389 -4.09 -22.06 15.38
C ASP A 389 -4.55 -22.50 13.99
N GLU A 390 -4.46 -23.80 13.75
CA GLU A 390 -4.92 -24.47 12.53
C GLU A 390 -6.40 -24.22 12.20
N SER A 391 -7.22 -23.84 13.19
CA SER A 391 -8.65 -23.58 12.97
C SER A 391 -8.92 -22.35 12.09
N LYS A 392 -7.92 -21.48 11.89
CA LYS A 392 -7.96 -20.38 10.91
C LYS A 392 -8.25 -20.89 9.50
N SER A 393 -7.48 -21.89 9.05
CA SER A 393 -7.60 -22.45 7.70
C SER A 393 -8.97 -23.10 7.47
N LEU A 394 -9.53 -23.70 8.53
CA LEU A 394 -10.88 -24.28 8.50
C LEU A 394 -11.95 -23.19 8.40
N PHE A 395 -11.80 -22.07 9.13
CA PHE A 395 -12.70 -20.93 8.99
C PHE A 395 -12.63 -20.32 7.59
N GLU A 396 -11.42 -20.04 7.08
CA GLU A 396 -11.21 -19.47 5.75
C GLU A 396 -11.82 -20.36 4.66
N SER A 397 -11.63 -21.67 4.73
CA SER A 397 -12.15 -22.63 3.74
C SER A 397 -13.66 -22.87 3.85
N SER A 398 -14.25 -22.80 5.05
CA SER A 398 -15.69 -23.01 5.26
C SER A 398 -16.52 -21.77 5.00
N VAL A 399 -15.98 -20.56 5.24
CA VAL A 399 -16.73 -19.30 5.15
C VAL A 399 -16.32 -18.51 3.92
N LEU A 400 -15.04 -18.14 3.84
CA LEU A 400 -14.54 -17.19 2.83
C LEU A 400 -14.43 -17.86 1.46
N ALA A 401 -13.91 -19.09 1.38
CA ALA A 401 -13.75 -19.79 0.10
C ALA A 401 -15.09 -20.14 -0.59
N GLN A 402 -16.21 -20.09 0.13
CA GLN A 402 -17.56 -20.30 -0.39
C GLN A 402 -18.34 -18.99 -0.59
N ALA A 403 -17.73 -17.85 -0.24
CA ALA A 403 -18.40 -16.56 -0.26
C ALA A 403 -18.62 -16.06 -1.70
N ARG A 404 -19.77 -15.43 -1.91
CA ARG A 404 -20.08 -14.57 -3.04
C ARG A 404 -19.95 -13.12 -2.59
N TRP A 405 -18.98 -12.41 -3.13
CA TRP A 405 -18.64 -11.06 -2.75
C TRP A 405 -19.45 -10.02 -3.56
N GLN A 406 -19.91 -8.98 -2.89
CA GLN A 406 -20.93 -8.04 -3.38
C GLN A 406 -20.47 -6.58 -3.26
N PHE A 407 -19.28 -6.26 -3.77
CA PHE A 407 -18.74 -4.89 -3.75
C PHE A 407 -19.43 -3.95 -4.75
N ASP A 408 -19.88 -4.48 -5.90
CA ASP A 408 -20.49 -3.68 -6.98
C ASP A 408 -22.03 -3.77 -7.02
N SER A 409 -22.64 -4.39 -6.00
CA SER A 409 -24.08 -4.63 -5.97
C SER A 409 -24.84 -3.37 -5.57
N SER A 410 -25.57 -2.76 -6.51
CA SER A 410 -26.60 -1.75 -6.19
C SER A 410 -27.78 -2.34 -5.40
N LYS A 411 -27.88 -3.67 -5.33
CA LYS A 411 -28.92 -4.39 -4.61
C LYS A 411 -28.42 -4.73 -3.20
N LYS A 412 -28.80 -3.88 -2.24
CA LYS A 412 -28.69 -4.23 -0.82
C LYS A 412 -29.56 -5.46 -0.53
N ILE A 413 -29.08 -6.37 0.29
CA ILE A 413 -29.87 -7.45 0.88
C ILE A 413 -31.03 -6.76 1.62
N PRO A 414 -32.30 -7.06 1.26
CA PRO A 414 -33.44 -6.44 1.91
C PRO A 414 -33.59 -6.96 3.34
N PHE A 415 -34.22 -6.17 4.20
CA PHE A 415 -34.58 -6.63 5.53
C PHE A 415 -35.45 -7.89 5.42
N PRO A 416 -35.11 -8.97 6.14
CA PRO A 416 -35.83 -10.25 6.04
C PRO A 416 -37.28 -10.13 6.47
N ARG A 417 -38.15 -10.95 5.86
CA ARG A 417 -39.60 -10.90 6.12
C ARG A 417 -39.99 -11.61 7.41
N SER A 418 -39.13 -12.51 7.90
CA SER A 418 -39.36 -13.28 9.12
C SER A 418 -38.09 -13.42 9.96
N SER A 419 -38.22 -13.63 11.28
CA SER A 419 -37.04 -13.78 12.16
C SER A 419 -36.27 -15.07 11.87
N LYS A 420 -36.90 -16.05 11.21
CA LYS A 420 -36.25 -17.30 10.78
C LYS A 420 -35.28 -17.10 9.61
N GLU A 421 -35.47 -16.02 8.84
CA GLU A 421 -34.57 -15.63 7.75
C GLU A 421 -33.41 -14.74 8.24
N MET A 422 -33.43 -14.32 9.51
CA MET A 422 -32.38 -13.48 10.08
C MET A 422 -31.15 -14.31 10.44
N ASN A 423 -30.02 -13.97 9.83
CA ASN A 423 -28.72 -14.52 10.19
C ASN A 423 -27.98 -13.57 11.16
N PRO A 424 -26.99 -14.05 11.93
CA PRO A 424 -26.33 -13.24 12.95
C PRO A 424 -25.72 -11.93 12.43
N LEU A 425 -25.20 -11.92 11.19
CA LEU A 425 -24.57 -10.72 10.64
C LEU A 425 -25.55 -9.58 10.35
N PHE A 426 -26.86 -9.84 10.33
CA PHE A 426 -27.86 -8.77 10.27
C PHE A 426 -27.80 -7.83 11.47
N ILE A 427 -27.22 -8.27 12.60
CA ILE A 427 -26.94 -7.38 13.72
C ILE A 427 -25.94 -6.28 13.31
N VAL A 428 -24.87 -6.59 12.57
CA VAL A 428 -23.95 -5.52 12.13
C VAL A 428 -24.51 -4.66 11.00
N ASP A 429 -25.42 -5.23 10.18
CA ASP A 429 -26.06 -4.49 9.09
C ASP A 429 -27.10 -3.47 9.57
N TYR A 430 -27.97 -3.86 10.50
CA TYR A 430 -29.21 -3.13 10.80
C TYR A 430 -29.25 -2.44 12.17
N PHE A 431 -28.30 -2.71 13.08
CA PHE A 431 -28.25 -2.09 14.41
C PHE A 431 -27.96 -0.57 14.37
N LYS A 432 -27.66 -0.04 13.18
CA LYS A 432 -27.39 1.40 12.99
C LYS A 432 -28.22 2.01 11.88
N ASP A 433 -28.99 1.18 11.20
CA ASP A 433 -29.80 1.59 10.09
C ASP A 433 -30.97 2.43 10.61
N LYS A 434 -30.93 3.74 10.40
CA LYS A 434 -31.99 4.66 10.86
C LYS A 434 -33.26 4.57 10.00
N ASP A 435 -33.19 3.89 8.85
CA ASP A 435 -34.27 3.85 7.87
C ASP A 435 -35.25 2.68 8.10
N LEU A 436 -35.00 1.83 9.10
CA LEU A 436 -35.93 0.77 9.49
C LEU A 436 -37.24 1.35 10.03
N GLY A 437 -38.35 0.91 9.45
CA GLY A 437 -39.69 1.22 9.96
C GLY A 437 -39.91 0.66 11.38
N HIS A 438 -40.86 1.23 12.11
CA HIS A 438 -41.11 0.87 13.52
C HIS A 438 -41.35 -0.64 13.74
N GLU A 439 -42.16 -1.29 12.89
CA GLU A 439 -42.40 -2.73 13.00
C GLU A 439 -41.13 -3.56 12.72
N GLN A 440 -40.35 -3.17 11.71
CA GLN A 440 -39.07 -3.83 11.39
C GLN A 440 -38.09 -3.68 12.55
N ARG A 441 -38.04 -2.49 13.18
CA ARG A 441 -37.23 -2.23 14.37
C ARG A 441 -37.59 -3.14 15.53
N LEU A 442 -38.88 -3.21 15.90
CA LEU A 442 -39.33 -4.07 17.01
C LEU A 442 -38.99 -5.54 16.75
N HIS A 443 -39.21 -6.00 15.53
CA HIS A 443 -38.87 -7.36 15.12
C HIS A 443 -37.35 -7.62 15.16
N PHE A 444 -36.54 -6.64 14.76
CA PHE A 444 -35.08 -6.71 14.88
C PHE A 444 -34.60 -6.73 16.34
N GLU A 445 -35.19 -5.90 17.22
CA GLU A 445 -34.91 -5.88 18.65
C GLU A 445 -35.19 -7.24 19.31
N ASP A 446 -36.32 -7.86 18.99
CA ASP A 446 -36.68 -9.20 19.47
C ASP A 446 -35.66 -10.25 19.01
N TYR A 447 -35.23 -10.19 17.75
CA TYR A 447 -34.19 -11.08 17.23
C TYR A 447 -32.85 -10.90 17.95
N VAL A 448 -32.36 -9.65 18.07
CA VAL A 448 -31.10 -9.34 18.73
C VAL A 448 -31.10 -9.86 20.18
N TYR A 449 -32.18 -9.58 20.92
CA TYR A 449 -32.33 -10.08 22.28
C TYR A 449 -32.35 -11.61 22.33
N GLY A 450 -33.15 -12.26 21.48
CA GLY A 450 -33.26 -13.72 21.43
C GLY A 450 -31.92 -14.39 21.10
N TYR A 451 -31.17 -13.83 20.16
CA TYR A 451 -29.84 -14.30 19.77
C TYR A 451 -28.88 -14.33 20.96
N TYR A 452 -28.71 -13.19 21.62
CA TYR A 452 -27.81 -13.09 22.77
C TYR A 452 -28.32 -13.83 24.00
N PHE A 453 -29.64 -13.90 24.21
CA PHE A 453 -30.23 -14.67 25.30
C PHE A 453 -29.88 -16.15 25.18
N ASN A 454 -29.97 -16.72 23.97
CA ASN A 454 -29.63 -18.13 23.73
C ASN A 454 -28.13 -18.40 23.94
N LEU A 455 -27.24 -17.52 23.46
CA LEU A 455 -25.80 -17.64 23.71
C LEU A 455 -25.46 -17.52 25.20
N ALA A 456 -26.09 -16.57 25.89
CA ALA A 456 -25.94 -16.36 27.33
C ALA A 456 -26.40 -17.59 28.12
N ARG A 457 -27.60 -18.10 27.82
CA ARG A 457 -28.15 -19.34 28.40
C ARG A 457 -27.18 -20.50 28.24
N ASN A 458 -26.68 -20.72 27.02
CA ASN A 458 -25.75 -21.80 26.73
C ASN A 458 -24.42 -21.63 27.50
N SER A 459 -23.90 -20.40 27.59
CA SER A 459 -22.68 -20.12 28.35
C SER A 459 -22.82 -20.42 29.85
N VAL A 460 -23.99 -20.14 30.43
CA VAL A 460 -24.28 -20.43 31.85
C VAL A 460 -24.51 -21.92 32.06
N LEU A 461 -25.25 -22.58 31.16
CA LEU A 461 -25.54 -24.02 31.22
C LEU A 461 -24.24 -24.86 31.19
N VAL A 462 -23.30 -24.51 30.32
CA VAL A 462 -22.05 -25.24 30.10
C VAL A 462 -20.92 -24.76 31.04
N GLY A 463 -21.11 -23.65 31.78
CA GLY A 463 -20.08 -23.06 32.62
C GLY A 463 -18.91 -22.45 31.82
N ASP A 464 -19.20 -21.85 30.66
CA ASP A 464 -18.20 -21.27 29.78
C ASP A 464 -17.89 -19.81 30.14
N HIS A 465 -16.96 -19.62 31.07
CA HIS A 465 -16.54 -18.30 31.54
C HIS A 465 -15.98 -17.40 30.42
N THR A 466 -15.25 -17.98 29.47
CA THR A 466 -14.62 -17.25 28.35
C THR A 466 -15.70 -16.66 27.43
N LEU A 467 -16.68 -17.49 27.03
CA LEU A 467 -17.82 -17.05 26.25
C LEU A 467 -18.63 -15.98 26.99
N ARG A 468 -18.87 -16.20 28.28
CA ARG A 468 -19.67 -15.31 29.12
C ARG A 468 -19.06 -13.91 29.25
N ASN A 469 -17.77 -13.82 29.51
CA ASN A 469 -17.08 -12.54 29.64
C ASN A 469 -17.12 -11.74 28.32
N ARG A 470 -16.97 -12.43 27.18
CA ARG A 470 -17.09 -11.77 25.87
C ARG A 470 -18.52 -11.31 25.60
N LEU A 471 -19.53 -12.15 25.89
CA LEU A 471 -20.94 -11.78 25.75
C LEU A 471 -21.29 -10.56 26.61
N TYR A 472 -20.78 -10.49 27.85
CA TYR A 472 -20.97 -9.32 28.71
C TYR A 472 -20.44 -8.05 28.05
N SER A 473 -19.20 -8.06 27.57
CA SER A 473 -18.59 -6.92 26.88
C SER A 473 -19.34 -6.53 25.58
N ILE A 474 -19.88 -7.50 24.84
CA ILE A 474 -20.70 -7.21 23.67
C ILE A 474 -22.03 -6.56 24.07
N LEU A 475 -22.72 -7.10 25.07
CA LEU A 475 -24.00 -6.55 25.56
C LEU A 475 -23.83 -5.14 26.14
N GLU A 476 -22.74 -4.90 26.86
CA GLU A 476 -22.39 -3.57 27.37
C GLU A 476 -22.23 -2.56 26.24
N ARG A 477 -21.46 -2.90 25.20
CA ARG A 477 -21.30 -2.05 24.00
C ARG A 477 -22.61 -1.81 23.27
N LEU A 478 -23.41 -2.86 23.04
CA LEU A 478 -24.71 -2.72 22.38
C LEU A 478 -25.66 -1.82 23.17
N LYS A 479 -25.68 -1.95 24.51
CA LYS A 479 -26.45 -1.09 25.40
C LYS A 479 -25.98 0.36 25.31
N GLU A 480 -24.67 0.61 25.34
CA GLU A 480 -24.13 1.96 25.21
C GLU A 480 -24.53 2.60 23.87
N ILE A 481 -24.48 1.84 22.78
CA ILE A 481 -24.91 2.29 21.45
C ILE A 481 -26.41 2.63 21.45
N VAL A 482 -27.26 1.79 22.03
CA VAL A 482 -28.71 2.04 22.17
C VAL A 482 -28.94 3.34 22.93
N HIS A 483 -28.26 3.52 24.06
CA HIS A 483 -28.38 4.71 24.88
C HIS A 483 -27.97 5.99 24.12
N LEU A 484 -26.82 5.96 23.44
CA LEU A 484 -26.32 7.08 22.64
C LEU A 484 -27.26 7.41 21.47
N GLN A 485 -27.78 6.40 20.78
CA GLN A 485 -28.72 6.64 19.68
C GLN A 485 -30.03 7.23 20.18
N ASN A 486 -30.60 6.72 21.28
CA ASN A 486 -31.85 7.22 21.84
C ASN A 486 -31.74 8.65 22.40
N GLN A 487 -30.54 9.08 22.83
CA GLN A 487 -30.29 10.48 23.22
C GLN A 487 -30.39 11.44 22.03
N GLU A 488 -29.91 11.04 20.85
CA GLU A 488 -29.99 11.85 19.63
C GLU A 488 -31.39 11.81 19.01
N ASN A 489 -31.96 10.61 18.90
CA ASN A 489 -33.29 10.35 18.37
C ASN A 489 -33.79 8.99 18.91
N PRO A 490 -34.91 8.90 19.64
CA PRO A 490 -35.41 7.65 20.20
C PRO A 490 -35.80 6.66 19.09
N ILE A 491 -34.85 5.82 18.69
CA ILE A 491 -34.98 4.82 17.63
C ILE A 491 -35.32 3.45 18.23
N TYR A 492 -34.77 3.14 19.41
CA TYR A 492 -34.96 1.87 20.11
C TYR A 492 -36.02 1.96 21.20
N SER A 493 -36.76 0.87 21.40
CA SER A 493 -37.76 0.80 22.47
C SER A 493 -37.13 0.71 23.86
N ASP A 494 -37.75 1.36 24.85
CA ASP A 494 -37.36 1.23 26.27
C ASP A 494 -37.41 -0.24 26.75
N LYS A 495 -38.33 -1.02 26.18
CA LYS A 495 -38.46 -2.45 26.44
C LYS A 495 -37.19 -3.20 26.04
N PHE A 496 -36.59 -2.87 24.89
CA PHE A 496 -35.36 -3.49 24.42
C PHE A 496 -34.17 -3.10 25.30
N GLU A 497 -34.01 -1.82 25.65
CA GLU A 497 -32.93 -1.36 26.54
C GLU A 497 -33.00 -2.03 27.92
N ASN A 498 -34.20 -2.16 28.49
CA ASN A 498 -34.43 -2.87 29.75
C ASN A 498 -34.11 -4.37 29.63
N ARG A 499 -34.49 -5.01 28.52
CA ARG A 499 -34.16 -6.42 28.25
C ARG A 499 -32.66 -6.66 28.15
N LEU A 500 -31.92 -5.81 27.45
CA LEU A 500 -30.45 -5.89 27.38
C LEU A 500 -29.82 -5.71 28.76
N THR A 501 -30.30 -4.74 29.55
CA THR A 501 -29.82 -4.49 30.92
C THR A 501 -30.06 -5.69 31.83
N ASN A 502 -31.25 -6.31 31.75
CA ASN A 502 -31.59 -7.48 32.55
C ASN A 502 -30.77 -8.71 32.14
N LEU A 503 -30.60 -8.94 30.83
CA LEU A 503 -29.77 -10.01 30.31
C LEU A 503 -28.32 -9.87 30.78
N MET A 504 -27.75 -8.67 30.70
CA MET A 504 -26.39 -8.37 31.16
C MET A 504 -26.22 -8.63 32.67
N LYS A 505 -27.19 -8.21 33.50
CA LYS A 505 -27.20 -8.47 34.95
C LYS A 505 -27.31 -9.96 35.27
N ALA A 506 -28.22 -10.67 34.61
CA ALA A 506 -28.41 -12.10 34.79
C ALA A 506 -27.17 -12.89 34.37
N LEU A 507 -26.51 -12.48 33.28
CA LEU A 507 -25.26 -13.07 32.81
C LEU A 507 -24.12 -12.88 33.81
N ALA A 508 -23.97 -11.68 34.38
CA ALA A 508 -22.95 -11.38 35.37
C ALA A 508 -23.13 -12.16 36.69
N LYS A 509 -24.38 -12.40 37.08
CA LYS A 509 -24.73 -13.13 38.31
C LYS A 509 -24.90 -14.64 38.12
N GLU A 510 -24.77 -15.14 36.90
CA GLU A 510 -25.06 -16.54 36.55
C GLU A 510 -26.47 -16.98 37.00
N GLU A 511 -27.47 -16.10 36.83
CA GLU A 511 -28.81 -16.29 37.38
C GLU A 511 -29.59 -17.39 36.63
N ARG A 512 -29.40 -18.66 37.03
CA ARG A 512 -30.00 -19.83 36.36
C ARG A 512 -31.51 -19.73 36.16
N LYS A 513 -32.24 -19.19 37.15
CA LYS A 513 -33.69 -18.98 37.07
C LYS A 513 -34.09 -18.06 35.92
N TYR A 514 -33.32 -17.01 35.64
CA TYR A 514 -33.58 -16.11 34.50
C TYR A 514 -33.47 -16.84 33.15
N PHE A 515 -32.58 -17.84 33.07
CA PHE A 515 -32.30 -18.61 31.86
C PHE A 515 -33.14 -19.89 31.74
N ASN A 516 -34.05 -20.17 32.68
CA ASN A 516 -34.80 -21.43 32.74
C ASN A 516 -33.87 -22.65 32.67
N ILE A 517 -32.84 -22.66 33.54
CA ILE A 517 -31.86 -23.75 33.71
C ILE A 517 -32.03 -24.36 35.10
#